data_AF-A0A1Z9SBD6-F1
#
_entry.id   AF-A0A1Z9SBD6-F1
#
_cell.length_a   1.000
_cell.length_b   1.000
_cell.length_c   1.000
_cell.angle_alpha   90.00
_cell.angle_beta   90.00
_cell.angle_gamma   90.00
#
_symmetry.space_group_name_H-M   'P 1'
#
loop_
_entity.id
_entity.type
_entity.pdbx_description
1 polymer ?
#
loop_
_entity_poly.entity_id
_entity_poly.type
_entity_poly.pdbx_seq_one_letter_code
_entity_poly.pdbx_strand_id
1 'polypeptide(L)'
;MTRRTIQYLIDPDDFKERLRKEIIKNETDKYCIRLNGTSDEDWSDLISSVPNVQFYDYTKVFHRVARNTLPNYHLTYSGSFNNSKMIIKTKKAVSMGFNVTLALNTKESAGEFKRPDELIINGIKRKLINHDVTDLRFLDPVGSIGTLIRKGSTIKKRAEDMLKPCFFGSPKTLSMLA
;
A
#
# COMPACT_ATOMS: atom_id res chain seq x y z
N MET A 1 -25.53 20.29 4.77
CA MET A 1 -24.23 19.89 4.19
C MET A 1 -24.35 18.46 3.68
N THR A 2 -24.19 18.23 2.37
CA THR A 2 -24.21 16.87 1.79
C THR A 2 -23.06 16.04 2.35
N ARG A 3 -23.33 14.78 2.73
CA ARG A 3 -22.28 13.87 3.20
C ARG A 3 -21.26 13.64 2.08
N ARG A 4 -19.98 13.64 2.40
CA ARG A 4 -18.86 13.50 1.45
C ARG A 4 -19.01 12.30 0.51
N THR A 5 -19.37 11.15 1.07
CA THR A 5 -19.58 9.92 0.30
C THR A 5 -20.73 10.06 -0.70
N ILE A 6 -21.80 10.75 -0.32
CA ILE A 6 -22.94 11.00 -1.21
C ILE A 6 -22.54 11.99 -2.31
N GLN A 7 -21.81 13.05 -1.95
CA GLN A 7 -21.30 14.01 -2.93
C GLN A 7 -20.42 13.33 -3.97
N TYR A 8 -19.46 12.50 -3.56
CA TYR A 8 -18.59 11.77 -4.49
C TYR A 8 -19.35 10.88 -5.50
N LEU A 9 -20.48 10.28 -5.08
CA LEU A 9 -21.28 9.41 -5.94
C LEU A 9 -22.17 10.20 -6.92
N ILE A 10 -22.65 11.37 -6.52
CA ILE A 10 -23.59 12.18 -7.33
C ILE A 10 -22.84 13.16 -8.24
N ASP A 11 -21.79 13.77 -7.71
CA ASP A 11 -20.98 14.80 -8.36
C ASP A 11 -19.50 14.66 -7.96
N PRO A 12 -18.78 13.71 -8.59
CA PRO A 12 -17.37 13.45 -8.28
C PRO A 12 -16.46 14.64 -8.61
N ASP A 13 -16.84 15.48 -9.57
CA ASP A 13 -16.03 16.62 -10.00
C ASP A 13 -16.13 17.75 -8.97
N ASP A 14 -17.34 18.09 -8.50
CA ASP A 14 -17.49 19.06 -7.40
C ASP A 14 -16.88 18.54 -6.08
N PHE A 15 -16.95 17.22 -5.84
CA PHE A 15 -16.23 16.61 -4.72
C PHE A 15 -14.71 16.86 -4.80
N LYS A 16 -14.11 16.59 -5.97
CA LYS A 16 -12.67 16.78 -6.21
C LYS A 16 -12.29 18.26 -6.10
N GLU A 17 -13.09 19.16 -6.66
CA GLU A 17 -12.84 20.60 -6.59
C GLU A 17 -12.90 21.12 -5.14
N ARG A 18 -13.87 20.65 -4.36
CA ARG A 18 -13.95 20.95 -2.93
C ARG A 18 -12.75 20.40 -2.17
N LEU A 19 -12.33 19.16 -2.45
CA LEU A 19 -11.15 18.55 -1.85
C LEU A 19 -9.87 19.33 -2.21
N ARG A 20 -9.73 19.76 -3.45
CA ARG A 20 -8.61 20.60 -3.93
C ARG A 20 -8.51 21.90 -3.14
N LYS A 21 -9.62 22.61 -2.95
CA LYS A 21 -9.68 23.84 -2.14
C LYS A 21 -9.26 23.59 -0.68
N GLU A 22 -9.67 22.46 -0.13
CA GLU A 22 -9.31 22.07 1.24
C GLU A 22 -7.83 21.73 1.38
N ILE A 23 -7.24 21.05 0.39
CA ILE A 23 -5.80 20.76 0.34
C ILE A 23 -5.00 22.07 0.33
N ILE A 24 -5.31 22.98 -0.60
CA ILE A 24 -4.60 24.25 -0.75
C ILE A 24 -4.73 25.10 0.52
N LYS A 25 -5.92 25.13 1.12
CA LYS A 25 -6.18 25.93 2.33
C LYS A 25 -5.35 25.47 3.54
N ASN A 26 -5.02 24.18 3.64
CA ASN A 26 -4.31 23.60 4.79
C ASN A 26 -2.83 23.33 4.50
N GLU A 27 -2.31 23.78 3.36
CA GLU A 27 -0.92 23.57 2.99
C GLU A 27 0.05 24.23 3.99
N THR A 28 1.07 23.48 4.40
CA THR A 28 2.11 23.89 5.35
C THR A 28 3.44 23.24 4.97
N ASP A 29 4.54 23.68 5.60
CA ASP A 29 5.85 23.04 5.40
C ASP A 29 5.78 21.56 5.82
N LYS A 30 6.20 20.66 4.92
CA LYS A 30 6.11 19.18 5.04
C LYS A 30 4.69 18.58 4.94
N TYR A 31 3.71 19.34 4.43
CA TYR A 31 2.38 18.81 4.20
C TYR A 31 2.39 17.72 3.11
N CYS A 32 1.96 16.52 3.47
CA CYS A 32 1.86 15.38 2.57
C CYS A 32 0.55 14.62 2.81
N ILE A 33 0.02 14.01 1.75
CA ILE A 33 -1.33 13.46 1.77
C ILE A 33 -1.37 12.04 1.21
N ARG A 34 -2.07 11.17 1.93
CA ARG A 34 -2.51 9.87 1.46
C ARG A 34 -4.01 9.90 1.20
N LEU A 35 -4.40 9.82 -0.07
CA LEU A 35 -5.80 9.89 -0.49
C LEU A 35 -6.50 8.53 -0.42
N ASN A 36 -5.78 7.45 -0.70
CA ASN A 36 -6.30 6.10 -0.65
C ASN A 36 -6.02 5.42 0.69
N GLY A 37 -7.10 5.04 1.37
CA GLY A 37 -7.07 4.05 2.44
C GLY A 37 -7.11 2.63 1.89
N THR A 38 -8.25 2.26 1.29
CA THR A 38 -8.55 0.90 0.79
C THR A 38 -9.18 0.87 -0.60
N SER A 39 -9.59 2.01 -1.13
CA SER A 39 -10.42 2.13 -2.34
C SER A 39 -9.65 1.89 -3.64
N ASP A 40 -8.33 2.10 -3.64
CA ASP A 40 -7.49 1.92 -4.83
C ASP A 40 -7.91 2.83 -6.02
N GLU A 41 -8.57 3.96 -5.73
CA GLU A 41 -9.10 4.93 -6.72
C GLU A 41 -8.01 5.78 -7.35
N ASP A 42 -8.23 6.19 -8.59
CA ASP A 42 -7.28 7.01 -9.34
C ASP A 42 -7.52 8.52 -9.12
N TRP A 43 -6.62 9.14 -8.36
CA TRP A 43 -6.63 10.57 -8.05
C TRP A 43 -5.62 11.36 -8.87
N SER A 44 -5.03 10.77 -9.93
CA SER A 44 -3.94 11.40 -10.68
C SER A 44 -4.28 12.81 -11.19
N ASP A 45 -5.51 13.02 -11.65
CA ASP A 45 -6.00 14.34 -12.09
C ASP A 45 -5.94 15.38 -10.95
N LEU A 46 -6.56 15.07 -9.80
CA LEU A 46 -6.51 15.94 -8.62
C LEU A 46 -5.07 16.20 -8.16
N ILE A 47 -4.24 15.15 -8.09
CA ILE A 47 -2.85 15.23 -7.63
C ILE A 47 -2.03 16.13 -8.56
N SER A 48 -2.22 16.00 -9.87
CA SER A 48 -1.52 16.82 -10.87
C SER A 48 -1.90 18.30 -10.78
N SER A 49 -3.09 18.62 -10.28
CA SER A 49 -3.57 20.00 -10.10
C SER A 49 -2.96 20.74 -8.90
N VAL A 50 -2.27 20.03 -8.00
CA VAL A 50 -1.62 20.57 -6.79
C VAL A 50 -0.16 20.09 -6.69
N PRO A 51 0.72 20.56 -7.60
CA PRO A 51 2.08 20.04 -7.74
C PRO A 51 3.00 20.29 -6.53
N ASN A 52 2.67 21.26 -5.68
CA ASN A 52 3.47 21.61 -4.50
C ASN A 52 3.31 20.65 -3.32
N VAL A 53 2.24 19.84 -3.31
CA VAL A 53 1.94 18.91 -2.22
C VAL A 53 2.47 17.52 -2.58
N GLN A 54 3.19 16.89 -1.65
CA GLN A 54 3.62 15.50 -1.78
C GLN A 54 2.46 14.54 -1.50
N PHE A 55 2.07 13.77 -2.50
CA PHE A 55 1.10 12.69 -2.35
C PHE A 55 1.79 11.34 -2.27
N TYR A 56 1.21 10.41 -1.52
CA TYR A 56 1.67 9.04 -1.53
C TYR A 56 0.52 8.08 -1.25
N ASP A 57 0.52 6.91 -1.89
CA ASP A 57 -0.51 5.90 -1.70
C ASP A 57 0.06 4.49 -1.83
N TYR A 58 -0.75 3.53 -1.36
CA TYR A 58 -0.57 2.12 -1.65
C TYR A 58 -1.56 1.72 -2.72
N THR A 59 -1.16 0.87 -3.66
CA THR A 59 -2.11 0.28 -4.59
C THR A 59 -1.85 -1.17 -4.94
N LYS A 60 -2.93 -1.96 -5.06
CA LYS A 60 -2.87 -3.34 -5.60
C LYS A 60 -2.92 -3.35 -7.14
N VAL A 61 -3.20 -2.21 -7.76
CA VAL A 61 -3.35 -2.05 -9.21
C VAL A 61 -1.97 -1.83 -9.83
N PHE A 62 -1.35 -2.94 -10.25
CA PHE A 62 0.01 -2.96 -10.81
C PHE A 62 0.27 -1.88 -11.88
N HIS A 63 -0.67 -1.69 -12.81
CA HIS A 63 -0.49 -0.73 -13.91
C HIS A 63 -0.45 0.73 -13.45
N ARG A 64 -1.04 1.07 -12.30
CA ARG A 64 -0.96 2.42 -11.74
C ARG A 64 0.45 2.73 -11.28
N VAL A 65 1.09 1.80 -10.56
CA VAL A 65 2.51 1.94 -10.18
C VAL A 65 3.39 2.05 -11.42
N ALA A 66 3.19 1.15 -12.39
CA ALA A 66 4.05 1.07 -13.58
C ALA A 66 3.91 2.26 -14.55
N ARG A 67 2.79 3.00 -14.51
CA ARG A 67 2.52 4.14 -15.40
C ARG A 67 2.58 5.48 -14.69
N ASN A 68 2.84 5.51 -13.39
CA ASN A 68 2.91 6.75 -12.65
C ASN A 68 4.10 7.58 -13.12
N THR A 69 3.80 8.80 -13.56
CA THR A 69 4.77 9.78 -14.05
C THR A 69 4.71 11.09 -13.27
N LEU A 70 3.82 11.19 -12.28
CA LEU A 70 3.64 12.40 -11.49
C LEU A 70 4.78 12.55 -10.47
N PRO A 71 5.59 13.62 -10.53
CA PRO A 71 6.75 13.79 -9.66
C PRO A 71 6.37 13.99 -8.19
N ASN A 72 5.19 14.56 -7.93
CA ASN A 72 4.64 14.78 -6.60
C ASN A 72 3.78 13.60 -6.09
N TYR A 73 3.83 12.42 -6.75
CA TYR A 73 3.07 11.25 -6.33
C TYR A 73 3.94 10.01 -6.19
N HIS A 74 4.03 9.48 -4.96
CA HIS A 74 4.68 8.20 -4.71
C HIS A 74 3.65 7.07 -4.63
N LEU A 75 3.81 6.02 -5.44
CA LEU A 75 2.97 4.83 -5.39
C LEU A 75 3.75 3.61 -4.94
N THR A 76 3.35 3.02 -3.82
CA THR A 76 3.88 1.75 -3.33
C THR A 76 2.96 0.60 -3.75
N TYR A 77 3.52 -0.44 -4.36
CA TYR A 77 2.74 -1.63 -4.72
C TYR A 77 2.36 -2.43 -3.47
N SER A 78 1.07 -2.66 -3.26
CA SER A 78 0.54 -3.48 -2.17
C SER A 78 0.45 -4.94 -2.62
N GLY A 79 1.43 -5.75 -2.18
CA GLY A 79 1.49 -7.18 -2.47
C GLY A 79 0.30 -7.93 -1.84
N SER A 80 -0.17 -8.96 -2.53
CA SER A 80 -1.34 -9.75 -2.12
C SER A 80 -1.09 -11.23 -2.32
N PHE A 81 -1.54 -12.02 -1.34
CA PHE A 81 -1.39 -13.48 -1.32
C PHE A 81 -2.71 -14.22 -1.59
N ASN A 82 -3.72 -13.51 -2.08
CA ASN A 82 -5.09 -14.02 -2.19
C ASN A 82 -5.23 -15.14 -3.24
N ASN A 83 -4.31 -15.22 -4.19
CA ASN A 83 -4.20 -16.30 -5.18
C ASN A 83 -2.83 -16.26 -5.86
N SER A 84 -2.50 -17.31 -6.62
CA SER A 84 -1.23 -17.44 -7.34
C SER A 84 -0.94 -16.28 -8.30
N LYS A 85 -1.95 -15.76 -9.00
CA LYS A 85 -1.81 -14.61 -9.91
C LYS A 85 -1.33 -13.35 -9.17
N MET A 86 -1.82 -13.10 -7.95
CA MET A 86 -1.37 -11.95 -7.16
C MET A 86 0.04 -12.13 -6.59
N ILE A 87 0.42 -13.36 -6.23
CA ILE A 87 1.78 -13.69 -5.82
C ILE A 87 2.74 -13.44 -7.00
N ILE A 88 2.40 -13.90 -8.21
CA ILE A 88 3.19 -13.65 -9.42
C ILE A 88 3.30 -12.15 -9.72
N LYS A 89 2.21 -11.38 -9.56
CA LYS A 89 2.27 -9.91 -9.70
C LYS A 89 3.18 -9.26 -8.66
N THR A 90 3.18 -9.75 -7.42
CA THR A 90 4.08 -9.30 -6.35
C THR A 90 5.54 -9.56 -6.70
N LYS A 91 5.86 -10.77 -7.17
CA LYS A 91 7.19 -11.13 -7.70
C LYS A 91 7.60 -10.20 -8.85
N LYS A 92 6.68 -9.92 -9.78
CA LYS A 92 6.92 -9.01 -10.92
C LYS A 92 7.21 -7.58 -10.46
N ALA A 93 6.45 -7.06 -9.48
CA ALA A 93 6.66 -5.70 -8.96
C ALA A 93 8.05 -5.55 -8.35
N VAL A 94 8.49 -6.56 -7.57
CA VAL A 94 9.84 -6.62 -7.01
C VAL A 94 10.90 -6.68 -8.12
N SER A 95 10.72 -7.53 -9.14
CA SER A 95 11.66 -7.61 -10.27
C SER A 95 11.80 -6.31 -11.07
N MET A 96 10.73 -5.51 -11.12
CA MET A 96 10.74 -4.21 -11.80
C MET A 96 11.33 -3.08 -10.93
N GLY A 97 11.76 -3.38 -9.71
CA GLY A 97 12.35 -2.38 -8.81
C GLY A 97 11.33 -1.40 -8.22
N PHE A 98 10.04 -1.75 -8.21
CA PHE A 98 9.04 -0.93 -7.54
C PHE A 98 9.16 -1.06 -6.01
N ASN A 99 8.78 -0.01 -5.29
CA ASN A 99 8.59 -0.10 -3.84
C ASN A 99 7.39 -1.03 -3.58
N VAL A 100 7.57 -2.03 -2.72
CA VAL A 100 6.55 -3.05 -2.42
C VAL A 100 6.28 -3.14 -0.92
N THR A 101 5.01 -3.28 -0.55
CA THR A 101 4.61 -3.60 0.83
C THR A 101 3.89 -4.93 0.90
N LEU A 102 4.30 -5.77 1.84
CA LEU A 102 3.70 -7.08 2.13
C LEU A 102 3.00 -7.02 3.49
N ALA A 103 1.66 -7.10 3.51
CA ALA A 103 0.92 -7.22 4.75
C ALA A 103 1.00 -8.66 5.29
N LEU A 104 1.44 -8.85 6.52
CA LEU A 104 1.67 -10.17 7.13
C LEU A 104 0.51 -10.55 8.06
N ASN A 105 0.12 -11.82 8.06
CA ASN A 105 -0.96 -12.34 8.88
C ASN A 105 -0.52 -12.62 10.33
N THR A 106 0.18 -11.67 10.94
CA THR A 106 0.67 -11.75 12.32
C THR A 106 0.53 -10.39 12.98
N LYS A 107 0.31 -10.37 14.30
CA LYS A 107 0.54 -9.22 15.17
C LYS A 107 1.72 -9.50 16.12
N GLU A 108 2.47 -10.56 15.84
CA GLU A 108 3.58 -11.06 16.66
C GLU A 108 3.19 -11.38 18.10
N SER A 109 1.90 -11.70 18.32
CA SER A 109 1.38 -12.13 19.61
C SER A 109 1.93 -13.51 20.00
N ALA A 110 1.77 -13.92 21.26
CA ALA A 110 2.22 -15.23 21.72
C ALA A 110 1.64 -16.36 20.83
N GLY A 111 2.53 -17.22 20.31
CA GLY A 111 2.18 -18.31 19.39
C GLY A 111 2.07 -17.92 17.91
N GLU A 112 2.25 -16.65 17.54
CA GLU A 112 2.28 -16.20 16.15
C GLU A 112 3.70 -16.11 15.60
N PHE A 113 3.86 -16.25 14.28
CA PHE A 113 5.15 -16.08 13.63
C PHE A 113 5.62 -14.62 13.72
N LYS A 114 6.93 -14.42 13.83
CA LYS A 114 7.54 -13.09 13.84
C LYS A 114 7.67 -12.53 12.42
N ARG A 115 7.65 -11.22 12.30
CA ARG A 115 8.01 -10.53 11.07
C ARG A 115 9.43 -10.96 10.68
N PRO A 116 9.67 -11.40 9.43
CA PRO A 116 11.02 -11.65 8.97
C PRO A 116 11.74 -10.33 8.65
N ASP A 117 13.02 -10.25 8.97
CA ASP A 117 13.89 -9.14 8.56
C ASP A 117 14.39 -9.30 7.12
N GLU A 118 14.34 -10.52 6.58
CA GLU A 118 14.79 -10.86 5.23
C GLU A 118 13.88 -11.92 4.60
N LEU A 119 13.74 -11.88 3.27
CA LEU A 119 12.98 -12.85 2.51
C LEU A 119 13.66 -13.16 1.17
N ILE A 120 13.60 -14.41 0.73
CA ILE A 120 14.02 -14.80 -0.62
C ILE A 120 12.87 -14.45 -1.56
N ILE A 121 13.13 -13.59 -2.55
CA ILE A 121 12.16 -13.21 -3.58
C ILE A 121 12.85 -13.30 -4.94
N ASN A 122 12.30 -14.12 -5.84
CA ASN A 122 12.88 -14.43 -7.14
C ASN A 122 14.34 -14.94 -7.03
N GLY A 123 14.60 -15.86 -6.09
CA GLY A 123 15.91 -16.44 -5.83
C GLY A 123 16.91 -15.51 -5.13
N ILE A 124 16.54 -14.27 -4.84
CA ILE A 124 17.44 -13.25 -4.28
C ILE A 124 17.02 -12.95 -2.84
N LYS A 125 17.99 -12.96 -1.92
CA LYS A 125 17.79 -12.54 -0.53
C LYS A 125 17.57 -11.02 -0.47
N ARG A 126 16.43 -10.58 0.03
CA ARG A 126 16.05 -9.17 0.17
C ARG A 126 15.88 -8.81 1.63
N LYS A 127 16.43 -7.66 2.05
CA LYS A 127 16.15 -7.06 3.36
C LYS A 127 14.75 -6.45 3.35
N LEU A 128 14.06 -6.55 4.47
CA LEU A 128 12.71 -6.05 4.66
C LEU A 128 12.71 -4.84 5.59
N ILE A 129 11.96 -3.80 5.21
CA ILE A 129 11.76 -2.60 6.02
C ILE A 129 10.50 -2.76 6.87
N ASN A 130 10.55 -2.32 8.12
CA ASN A 130 9.38 -2.26 8.98
C ASN A 130 8.51 -1.03 8.63
N HIS A 131 7.45 -1.23 7.85
CA HIS A 131 6.54 -0.17 7.44
C HIS A 131 5.55 0.25 8.55
N ASP A 132 5.58 -0.38 9.74
CA ASP A 132 4.81 0.10 10.89
C ASP A 132 5.48 1.26 11.64
N VAL A 133 6.76 1.56 11.35
CA VAL A 133 7.49 2.67 12.00
C VAL A 133 6.96 4.02 11.54
N THR A 134 6.68 4.17 10.25
CA THR A 134 6.12 5.39 9.66
C THR A 134 5.35 5.06 8.39
N ASP A 135 4.31 5.82 8.06
CA ASP A 135 3.55 5.60 6.82
C ASP A 135 4.19 6.29 5.59
N LEU A 136 5.17 7.17 5.78
CA LEU A 136 5.75 8.02 4.71
C LEU A 136 6.63 7.22 3.73
N ARG A 137 6.00 6.48 2.81
CA ARG A 137 6.70 5.57 1.88
C ARG A 137 7.59 6.25 0.85
N PHE A 138 7.32 7.52 0.53
CA PHE A 138 8.16 8.30 -0.36
C PHE A 138 9.57 8.56 0.19
N LEU A 139 9.80 8.34 1.48
CA LEU A 139 11.12 8.42 2.10
C LEU A 139 11.92 7.11 1.99
N ASP A 140 11.28 6.01 1.58
CA ASP A 140 12.00 4.76 1.43
C ASP A 140 12.90 4.78 0.19
N PRO A 141 14.05 4.08 0.23
CA PRO A 141 14.85 3.84 -0.96
C PRO A 141 14.02 3.21 -2.10
N VAL A 142 14.36 3.55 -3.33
CA VAL A 142 13.75 2.95 -4.53
C VAL A 142 14.00 1.44 -4.55
N GLY A 143 12.95 0.66 -4.86
CA GLY A 143 12.99 -0.80 -4.88
C GLY A 143 12.96 -1.44 -3.49
N SER A 144 12.64 -0.67 -2.46
CA SER A 144 12.48 -1.18 -1.11
C SER A 144 11.29 -2.15 -1.01
N ILE A 145 11.43 -3.11 -0.12
CA ILE A 145 10.38 -4.06 0.21
C ILE A 145 10.16 -3.95 1.70
N GLY A 146 8.94 -3.65 2.10
CA GLY A 146 8.60 -3.61 3.50
C GLY A 146 7.40 -4.45 3.87
N THR A 147 7.18 -4.53 5.18
CA THR A 147 6.17 -5.38 5.76
C THR A 147 5.32 -4.64 6.77
N LEU A 148 4.04 -4.98 6.83
CA LEU A 148 3.08 -4.48 7.82
C LEU A 148 2.52 -5.65 8.63
N ILE A 149 2.35 -5.48 9.93
CA ILE A 149 1.62 -6.45 10.76
C ILE A 149 0.10 -6.24 10.65
N ARG A 150 -0.66 -7.32 10.78
CA ARG A 150 -2.13 -7.27 10.75
C ARG A 150 -2.69 -6.78 12.08
N LYS A 151 -3.32 -5.60 12.05
CA LYS A 151 -4.02 -4.97 13.19
C LYS A 151 -5.53 -5.23 13.12
N GLY A 152 -6.23 -5.00 14.23
CA GLY A 152 -7.71 -5.02 14.27
C GLY A 152 -8.37 -6.39 14.18
N SER A 153 -7.62 -7.49 14.33
CA SER A 153 -8.17 -8.86 14.34
C SER A 153 -7.77 -9.64 15.59
N THR A 154 -8.56 -10.64 15.97
CA THR A 154 -8.21 -11.58 17.05
C THR A 154 -7.16 -12.60 16.59
N ILE A 155 -6.48 -13.24 17.54
CA ILE A 155 -5.54 -14.35 17.26
C ILE A 155 -6.27 -15.48 16.53
N LYS A 156 -7.45 -15.88 17.03
CA LYS A 156 -8.31 -16.90 16.39
C LYS A 156 -8.59 -16.56 14.93
N LYS A 157 -8.97 -15.31 14.63
CA LYS A 157 -9.27 -14.89 13.26
C LYS A 157 -8.04 -14.95 12.35
N ARG A 158 -6.86 -14.56 12.84
CA ARG A 158 -5.62 -14.71 12.07
C ARG A 158 -5.32 -16.18 11.80
N ALA A 159 -5.43 -17.04 12.80
CA ALA A 159 -5.23 -18.48 12.65
C ALA A 159 -6.18 -19.10 11.61
N GLU A 160 -7.48 -18.77 11.64
CA GLU A 160 -8.45 -19.21 10.62
C GLU A 160 -8.07 -18.75 9.22
N ASP A 161 -7.66 -17.48 9.06
CA ASP A 161 -7.28 -16.93 7.77
C ASP A 161 -5.95 -17.49 7.24
N MET A 162 -5.12 -18.15 8.07
CA MET A 162 -3.93 -18.88 7.60
C MET A 162 -4.28 -20.14 6.81
N LEU A 163 -5.48 -20.70 7.02
CA LEU A 163 -5.91 -21.97 6.43
C LEU A 163 -6.40 -21.83 4.98
N LYS A 164 -6.56 -20.59 4.50
CA LYS A 164 -7.09 -20.29 3.17
C LYS A 164 -6.27 -19.19 2.50
N PRO A 165 -6.28 -19.10 1.15
CA PRO A 165 -5.75 -17.94 0.47
C PRO A 165 -6.44 -16.67 0.98
N CYS A 166 -5.64 -15.67 1.36
CA CYS A 166 -6.14 -14.36 1.76
C CYS A 166 -5.14 -13.28 1.38
N PHE A 167 -5.52 -12.01 1.56
CA PHE A 167 -4.63 -10.89 1.24
C PHE A 167 -3.29 -10.94 1.99
N PHE A 168 -3.28 -11.42 3.23
CA PHE A 168 -2.12 -11.38 4.12
C PHE A 168 -1.14 -12.53 3.88
N GLY A 169 0.16 -12.24 3.99
CA GLY A 169 1.25 -13.20 3.89
C GLY A 169 1.37 -14.06 5.14
N SER A 170 1.48 -15.37 4.95
CA SER A 170 1.85 -16.36 5.95
C SER A 170 3.23 -16.94 5.62
N PRO A 171 3.93 -17.64 6.53
CA PRO A 171 5.18 -18.30 6.19
C PRO A 171 5.09 -19.17 4.93
N LYS A 172 3.96 -19.86 4.74
CA LYS A 172 3.68 -20.68 3.55
C LYS A 172 3.54 -19.84 2.28
N THR A 173 2.85 -18.71 2.30
CA THR A 173 2.66 -17.90 1.08
C THR A 173 3.85 -16.99 0.80
N LEU A 174 4.61 -16.60 1.82
CA LEU A 174 5.88 -15.89 1.68
C LEU A 174 6.93 -16.77 1.00
N SER A 175 7.01 -18.07 1.32
CA SER A 175 7.94 -18.98 0.64
C SER A 175 7.65 -19.15 -0.85
N MET A 176 6.42 -18.88 -1.30
CA MET A 176 6.05 -18.89 -2.73
C MET A 176 6.61 -17.69 -3.50
N LEU A 177 7.12 -16.66 -2.81
CA LEU A 177 7.81 -15.54 -3.46
C LEU A 177 9.24 -15.89 -3.89
N ALA A 178 9.83 -16.95 -3.32
CA ALA A 178 11.16 -17.43 -3.67
C ALA A 178 11.30 -17.68 -5.17
#